data_AF-A0A435EU97-F1
#
_entry.id   AF-A0A435EU97-F1
#
_cell.length_a   1.000
_cell.length_b   1.000
_cell.length_c   1.000
_cell.angle_alpha   90.00
_cell.angle_beta   90.00
_cell.angle_gamma   90.00
#
_symmetry.space_group_name_H-M   'P 1'
#
loop_
_entity.id
_entity.type
_entity.pdbx_description
1 polymer ?
#
loop_
_entity_poly.entity_id
_entity_poly.type
_entity_poly.pdbx_seq_one_letter_code
_entity_poly.pdbx_strand_id
1 'polypeptide(L)'
;MNGPVVLAIPRTHTFEVVTSAARLAEIAPAWRALWQWAGGLVFQHPDWIAAWWRTTPQQERRALRIGLAWNGDRLDGVIALATFRRSGIRILEWAAKDHSDYGDALV
;
A
#
# COMPACT_ATOMS: atom_id res chain seq x y z
N MET A 1 29.05 27.21 23.93
CA MET A 1 27.74 27.32 23.25
C MET A 1 27.47 25.94 22.67
N ASN A 2 26.72 25.09 23.38
CA ASN A 2 26.48 23.70 22.98
C ASN A 2 25.21 23.67 22.13
N GLY A 3 25.38 23.66 20.80
CA GLY A 3 24.27 23.46 19.88
C GLY A 3 23.72 22.03 20.00
N PRO A 4 22.43 21.81 19.69
CA PRO A 4 21.85 20.47 19.69
C PRO A 4 22.57 19.60 18.67
N VAL A 5 23.04 18.42 19.10
CA VAL A 5 23.55 17.38 18.21
C VAL A 5 22.33 16.72 17.55
N VAL A 6 22.12 17.01 16.26
CA VAL A 6 21.15 16.28 15.43
C VAL A 6 21.82 15.00 14.97
N LEU A 7 21.58 13.90 15.69
CA LEU A 7 21.88 12.56 15.19
C LEU A 7 20.89 12.24 14.08
N ALA A 8 21.31 12.41 12.83
CA ALA A 8 20.63 11.81 11.70
C ALA A 8 20.84 10.29 11.78
N ILE A 9 19.96 9.60 12.52
CA ILE A 9 19.87 8.14 12.46
C ILE A 9 19.60 7.80 10.99
N PRO A 10 20.41 6.97 10.32
CA PRO A 10 20.06 6.50 8.99
C PRO A 10 18.70 5.82 9.11
N ARG A 11 17.67 6.37 8.48
CA ARG A 11 16.38 5.67 8.35
C ARG A 11 16.65 4.50 7.43
N THR A 12 16.92 3.33 8.00
CA THR A 12 16.97 2.10 7.23
C THR A 12 15.53 1.71 6.95
N HIS A 13 14.97 2.26 5.88
CA HIS A 13 13.69 1.82 5.41
C HIS A 13 13.78 0.36 4.96
N THR A 14 12.86 -0.48 5.42
CA THR A 14 12.68 -1.83 4.87
C THR A 14 11.48 -1.82 3.94
N PHE A 15 11.58 -2.57 2.85
CA PHE A 15 10.54 -2.62 1.83
C PHE A 15 9.91 -4.01 1.77
N GLU A 16 8.59 -4.04 1.72
CA GLU A 16 7.80 -5.28 1.66
C GLU A 16 6.83 -5.20 0.47
N VAL A 17 6.60 -6.33 -0.21
CA VAL A 17 5.51 -6.48 -1.18
C VAL A 17 4.48 -7.45 -0.63
N VAL A 18 3.30 -6.92 -0.28
CA VAL A 18 2.17 -7.73 0.18
C VAL A 18 1.49 -8.38 -1.02
N THR A 19 1.41 -9.72 -0.97
CA THR A 19 0.84 -10.53 -2.05
C THR A 19 -0.37 -11.37 -1.63
N SER A 20 -0.80 -11.30 -0.37
CA SER A 20 -1.88 -12.12 0.18
C SER A 20 -2.93 -11.27 0.90
N ALA A 21 -4.17 -11.76 0.92
CA ALA A 21 -5.26 -11.12 1.65
C ALA A 21 -5.04 -11.12 3.17
N ALA A 22 -4.43 -12.19 3.71
CA ALA A 22 -4.09 -12.29 5.13
C ALA A 22 -3.13 -11.18 5.54
N ARG A 23 -2.04 -10.99 4.78
CA ARG A 23 -1.07 -9.94 5.08
C ARG A 23 -1.63 -8.54 4.86
N LEU A 24 -2.52 -8.35 3.87
CA LEU A 24 -3.29 -7.10 3.72
C LEU A 24 -4.13 -6.80 4.97
N ALA A 25 -4.75 -7.81 5.59
CA ALA A 25 -5.50 -7.61 6.83
C ALA A 25 -4.58 -7.27 8.01
N GLU A 26 -3.41 -7.91 8.12
CA GLU A 26 -2.43 -7.64 9.18
C GLU A 26 -1.88 -6.21 9.14
N ILE A 27 -1.60 -5.68 7.95
CA ILE A 27 -1.02 -4.33 7.78
C ILE A 27 -2.08 -3.21 7.78
N ALA A 28 -3.37 -3.55 7.78
CA ALA A 28 -4.46 -2.58 7.73
C ALA A 28 -4.43 -1.54 8.87
N PRO A 29 -4.12 -1.88 10.14
CA PRO A 29 -4.00 -0.89 11.21
C PRO A 29 -2.87 0.13 10.96
N ALA A 30 -1.70 -0.32 10.51
CA ALA A 30 -0.56 0.55 10.22
C ALA A 30 -0.82 1.46 9.02
N TRP A 31 -1.44 0.92 7.96
CA TRP A 31 -1.89 1.70 6.82
C TRP A 31 -2.96 2.73 7.22
N ARG A 32 -3.93 2.36 8.06
CA ARG A 32 -4.94 3.32 8.54
C ARG A 32 -4.31 4.47 9.33
N ALA A 33 -3.30 4.19 10.15
CA ALA A 33 -2.56 5.22 10.88
C ALA A 33 -1.82 6.19 9.93
N LEU A 34 -1.14 5.66 8.92
CA LEU A 34 -0.51 6.48 7.87
C LEU A 34 -1.56 7.33 7.12
N TRP A 35 -2.68 6.73 6.75
CA TRP A 35 -3.78 7.40 6.05
C TRP A 35 -4.36 8.56 6.85
N GLN A 36 -4.57 8.38 8.16
CA GLN A 36 -5.01 9.46 9.05
C GLN A 36 -3.98 10.59 9.13
N TRP A 37 -2.70 10.23 9.28
CA TRP A 37 -1.62 11.20 9.43
C TRP A 37 -1.39 12.04 8.15
N ALA A 38 -1.43 11.40 6.98
CA ALA A 38 -1.22 12.04 5.69
C ALA A 38 -2.46 12.76 5.14
N GLY A 39 -3.62 12.67 5.82
CA GLY A 39 -4.89 13.22 5.32
C GLY A 39 -5.36 12.52 4.05
N GLY A 40 -5.20 11.20 3.98
CA GLY A 40 -5.42 10.42 2.77
C GLY A 40 -6.86 10.45 2.24
N LEU A 41 -6.99 10.22 0.95
CA LEU A 41 -8.28 10.17 0.25
C LEU A 41 -8.95 8.79 0.40
N VAL A 42 -10.25 8.72 0.10
CA VAL A 42 -11.05 7.50 0.27
C VAL A 42 -10.46 6.29 -0.47
N PHE A 43 -9.93 6.47 -1.69
CA PHE A 43 -9.38 5.37 -2.50
C PHE A 43 -8.01 4.88 -2.00
N GLN A 44 -7.33 5.66 -1.17
CA GLN A 44 -6.08 5.28 -0.51
C GLN A 44 -6.32 4.53 0.81
N HIS A 45 -7.57 4.45 1.26
CA HIS A 45 -7.92 3.83 2.54
C HIS A 45 -7.79 2.29 2.44
N PRO A 46 -7.19 1.58 3.42
CA PRO A 46 -6.99 0.13 3.36
C PRO A 46 -8.30 -0.66 3.17
N ASP A 47 -9.40 -0.22 3.78
CA ASP A 47 -10.70 -0.86 3.64
C ASP A 47 -11.26 -0.79 2.21
N TRP A 48 -10.92 0.26 1.43
CA TRP A 48 -11.30 0.36 0.02
C TRP A 48 -10.66 -0.76 -0.79
N ILE A 49 -9.34 -0.92 -0.62
CA ILE A 49 -8.56 -1.95 -1.30
C ILE A 49 -8.98 -3.35 -0.84
N ALA A 50 -9.23 -3.54 0.45
CA ALA A 50 -9.70 -4.82 0.99
C ALA A 50 -11.11 -5.18 0.48
N ALA A 51 -12.01 -4.20 0.38
CA ALA A 51 -13.34 -4.41 -0.20
C ALA A 51 -13.24 -4.81 -1.67
N TRP A 52 -12.49 -4.04 -2.47
CA TRP A 52 -12.25 -4.36 -3.88
C TRP A 52 -11.65 -5.76 -4.05
N TRP A 53 -10.64 -6.13 -3.26
CA TRP A 53 -10.02 -7.45 -3.38
C TRP A 53 -10.99 -8.59 -3.08
N ARG A 54 -11.92 -8.42 -2.14
CA ARG A 54 -12.94 -9.43 -1.80
C ARG A 54 -14.03 -9.57 -2.86
N THR A 55 -14.36 -8.49 -3.57
CA THR A 55 -15.51 -8.45 -4.47
C THR A 55 -15.14 -8.46 -5.95
N THR A 56 -13.86 -8.29 -6.30
CA THR A 56 -13.44 -8.25 -7.69
C THR A 56 -13.71 -9.60 -8.38
N PRO A 57 -14.35 -9.61 -9.55
CA PRO A 57 -14.52 -10.83 -10.32
C PRO A 57 -13.16 -11.31 -10.85
N GLN A 58 -13.10 -12.59 -11.20
CA GLN A 58 -11.92 -13.24 -11.79
C GLN A 58 -10.65 -13.07 -10.93
N GLN A 59 -10.80 -13.20 -9.61
CA GLN A 59 -9.70 -13.04 -8.65
C GLN A 59 -8.54 -13.99 -8.97
N GLU A 60 -8.79 -15.16 -9.56
CA GLU A 60 -7.78 -16.13 -10.01
C GLU A 60 -6.84 -15.58 -11.10
N ARG A 61 -7.24 -14.51 -11.80
CA ARG A 61 -6.43 -13.82 -12.80
C ARG A 61 -5.68 -12.62 -12.23
N ARG A 62 -5.87 -12.33 -10.93
CA ARG A 62 -5.32 -11.17 -10.24
C ARG A 62 -4.36 -11.59 -9.14
N ALA A 63 -3.44 -10.69 -8.78
CA ALA A 63 -2.61 -10.86 -7.58
C ALA A 63 -2.26 -9.51 -6.97
N LEU A 64 -2.36 -9.39 -5.64
CA LEU A 64 -1.95 -8.19 -4.90
C LEU A 64 -0.44 -7.94 -5.06
N ARG A 65 -0.05 -6.67 -5.21
CA ARG A 65 1.34 -6.20 -5.25
C ARG A 65 1.42 -4.86 -4.51
N ILE A 66 1.08 -4.86 -3.23
CA ILE A 66 1.08 -3.63 -2.45
C ILE A 66 2.49 -3.42 -1.89
N GLY A 67 3.16 -2.35 -2.29
CA GLY A 67 4.48 -1.99 -1.79
C GLY A 67 4.36 -1.20 -0.51
N LEU A 68 5.17 -1.55 0.49
CA LEU A 68 5.23 -0.91 1.80
C LEU A 68 6.65 -0.40 2.05
N ALA A 69 6.77 0.77 2.67
CA ALA A 69 8.03 1.32 3.19
C ALA A 69 7.91 1.45 4.71
N TRP A 70 8.69 0.67 5.45
CA TRP A 70 8.68 0.63 6.91
C TRP A 70 9.89 1.36 7.49
N ASN A 71 9.69 2.06 8.59
CA ASN A 71 10.73 2.66 9.43
C ASN A 71 10.57 2.10 10.84
N GLY A 72 11.27 0.99 11.11
CA GLY A 72 10.95 0.13 12.26
C GLY A 72 9.53 -0.40 12.13
N ASP A 73 8.71 -0.21 13.16
CA ASP A 73 7.31 -0.63 13.17
C ASP A 73 6.34 0.41 12.57
N ARG A 74 6.85 1.58 12.16
CA ARG A 74 6.03 2.63 11.56
C ARG A 74 6.01 2.48 10.04
N LEU A 75 4.81 2.51 9.47
CA LEU A 75 4.64 2.54 8.01
C LEU A 75 4.78 3.99 7.52
N ASP A 76 5.80 4.24 6.71
CA ASP A 76 6.11 5.56 6.13
C ASP A 76 5.61 5.68 4.69
N GLY A 77 5.17 4.60 4.06
CA GLY A 77 4.64 4.67 2.70
C GLY A 77 3.91 3.43 2.23
N VAL A 78 2.90 3.63 1.37
CA VAL A 78 2.13 2.58 0.70
C VAL A 78 1.89 2.91 -0.77
N ILE A 79 2.11 1.94 -1.64
CA ILE A 79 1.65 1.96 -3.03
C ILE A 79 0.77 0.73 -3.31
N ALA A 80 -0.51 0.96 -3.61
CA ALA A 80 -1.49 -0.11 -3.79
C ALA A 80 -1.57 -0.54 -5.26
N LEU A 81 -0.88 -1.63 -5.61
CA LEU A 81 -0.91 -2.20 -6.96
C LEU A 81 -1.48 -3.62 -6.95
N ALA A 82 -1.87 -4.07 -8.13
CA ALA A 82 -2.19 -5.45 -8.42
C ALA A 82 -1.72 -5.82 -9.82
N THR A 83 -1.53 -7.11 -10.06
CA THR A 83 -1.35 -7.63 -11.41
C THR A 83 -2.65 -8.21 -11.94
N PHE A 84 -2.87 -8.12 -13.24
CA PHE A 84 -3.93 -8.80 -13.98
C PHE A 84 -3.36 -9.51 -15.21
N ARG A 85 -3.96 -10.64 -15.59
CA ARG A 85 -3.65 -11.33 -16.86
C ARG A 85 -4.71 -11.05 -17.92
N ARG A 86 -4.29 -10.47 -19.04
CA ARG A 86 -5.13 -10.22 -20.22
C ARG A 86 -4.43 -10.72 -21.47
N SER A 87 -5.11 -11.56 -22.26
CA SER A 87 -4.58 -12.07 -23.54
C SER A 87 -3.16 -12.65 -23.45
N GLY A 88 -2.85 -13.37 -22.36
CA GLY A 88 -1.53 -13.95 -22.11
C GLY A 88 -0.48 -13.00 -21.49
N ILE A 89 -0.77 -11.69 -21.40
CA ILE A 89 0.14 -10.68 -20.86
C ILE A 89 -0.19 -10.42 -19.39
N ARG A 90 0.83 -10.35 -18.53
CA ARG A 90 0.71 -9.87 -17.15
C ARG A 90 0.98 -8.37 -17.10
N ILE A 91 0.00 -7.63 -16.61
CA ILE A 91 0.04 -6.17 -16.49
C ILE A 91 0.08 -5.82 -15.00
N LEU A 92 0.88 -4.82 -14.63
CA LEU A 92 0.86 -4.18 -13.31
C LEU A 92 0.00 -2.92 -13.40
N GLU A 93 -0.97 -2.78 -12.50
CA GLU A 93 -1.91 -1.67 -12.48
C GLU A 93 -2.21 -1.24 -11.04
N TRP A 94 -2.81 -0.06 -10.88
CA TRP A 94 -3.34 0.39 -9.61
C TRP A 94 -4.41 -0.58 -9.11
N ALA A 95 -4.32 -0.95 -7.83
CA ALA A 95 -5.38 -1.72 -7.20
C ALA A 95 -6.68 -0.91 -7.23
N ALA A 96 -7.80 -1.57 -7.50
CA ALA A 96 -9.10 -0.92 -7.66
C ALA A 96 -9.17 0.18 -8.74
N LYS A 97 -8.27 0.19 -9.73
CA LYS A 97 -8.22 1.21 -10.80
C LYS A 97 -9.58 1.49 -11.45
N ASP A 98 -10.34 0.44 -11.78
CA ASP A 98 -11.64 0.59 -12.47
C ASP A 98 -12.72 1.27 -11.60
N HIS A 99 -12.44 1.47 -10.30
CA HIS A 99 -13.35 2.04 -9.32
C HIS A 99 -12.74 3.26 -8.60
N SER A 100 -11.56 3.73 -9.03
CA SER A 100 -10.82 4.81 -8.35
C SER A 100 -10.45 5.88 -9.37
N ASP A 101 -10.64 7.15 -9.00
CA ASP A 101 -10.46 8.26 -9.95
C ASP A 101 -8.99 8.51 -10.29
N TYR A 102 -8.07 8.25 -9.34
CA TYR A 102 -6.62 8.40 -9.53
C TYR A 102 -5.85 7.36 -8.73
N GLY A 103 -4.76 6.86 -9.32
CA GLY A 103 -3.78 6.04 -8.64
C GLY A 103 -2.71 6.90 -8.02
N ASP A 104 -2.42 6.68 -6.74
CA ASP A 104 -1.46 7.47 -5.97
C ASP A 104 -0.76 6.63 -4.89
N ALA A 105 0.39 7.12 -4.44
CA ALA A 105 1.10 6.57 -3.28
C ALA A 105 0.83 7.44 -2.05
N LEU A 106 0.67 6.79 -0.90
CA LEU A 106 0.46 7.45 0.38
C LEU A 106 1.80 7.49 1.14
N VAL A 107 2.23 8.67 1.62
CA VAL A 107 3.49 8.90 2.35
C VAL A 107 3.33 9.91 3.47
#